data_AF-A0A2N0AR92-F1
#
_entry.id   AF-A0A2N0AR92-F1
#
_cell.length_a   1.000
_cell.length_b   1.000
_cell.length_c   1.000
_cell.angle_alpha   90.00
_cell.angle_beta   90.00
_cell.angle_gamma   90.00
#
_symmetry.space_group_name_H-M   'P 1'
#
loop_
_entity.id
_entity.type
_entity.pdbx_description
1 polymer ?
#
loop_
_entity_poly.entity_id
_entity_poly.type
_entity_poly.pdbx_seq_one_letter_code
_entity_poly.pdbx_strand_id
1 'polypeptide(L)' 'MAETIRLRVKCHACSNVIEGTAKYGSGHFVPEGVIFEFVAVGKVEGAKGRRVKAEVTCTCPNCGVKCKYNV' A
#
# COMPACT_ATOMS: atom_id res chain seq x y z
N MET A 1 4.40 5.12 -17.19
CA MET A 1 5.02 4.05 -16.36
C MET A 1 4.14 3.91 -15.13
N ALA A 2 3.47 2.78 -14.92
CA ALA A 2 2.81 2.53 -13.65
C ALA A 2 3.89 2.15 -12.64
N GLU A 3 3.98 2.92 -11.57
CA GLU A 3 4.89 2.61 -10.48
C GLU A 3 4.16 1.63 -9.56
N THR A 4 4.59 0.38 -9.56
CA THR A 4 4.10 -0.62 -8.60
C THR A 4 4.86 -0.44 -7.30
N ILE A 5 4.16 -0.12 -6.21
CA ILE A 5 4.77 -0.03 -4.89
C ILE A 5 4.63 -1.40 -4.24
N ARG A 6 5.74 -2.08 -3.97
CA ARG A 6 5.77 -3.31 -3.17
C ARG A 6 5.70 -2.93 -1.70
N LEU A 7 4.69 -3.44 -1.00
CA LEU A 7 4.47 -3.16 0.41
C LEU A 7 4.48 -4.46 1.20
N ARG A 8 5.11 -4.39 2.37
CA ARG A 8 5.16 -5.46 3.36
C ARG A 8 4.66 -4.90 4.68
N VAL A 9 3.47 -5.30 5.09
CA VAL A 9 2.84 -4.84 6.33
C VAL A 9 2.49 -6.04 7.21
N LYS A 10 2.38 -5.83 8.52
CA LYS A 10 1.95 -6.87 9.46
C LYS A 10 0.51 -6.62 9.87
N CYS A 11 -0.34 -7.63 9.71
CA CYS A 11 -1.71 -7.58 10.19
C CYS A 11 -1.74 -7.31 11.70
N HIS A 12 -2.49 -6.29 12.13
CA HIS A 12 -2.64 -5.96 13.55
C HIS A 12 -3.37 -7.06 14.35
N ALA A 13 -4.22 -7.87 13.69
CA ALA A 13 -5.05 -8.86 14.36
C ALA A 13 -4.35 -10.22 14.53
N CYS A 14 -3.66 -10.71 13.51
CA CYS A 14 -3.05 -12.05 13.53
C CYS A 14 -1.52 -12.04 13.42
N SER A 15 -0.89 -10.85 13.42
CA SER A 15 0.55 -10.66 13.20
C SER A 15 1.10 -11.25 11.90
N ASN A 16 0.22 -11.73 11.00
CA ASN A 16 0.62 -12.31 9.73
C ASN A 16 1.24 -11.24 8.83
N VAL A 17 2.29 -11.62 8.12
CA VAL A 17 2.97 -10.73 7.18
C VAL A 17 2.19 -10.74 5.86
N ILE A 18 1.77 -9.55 5.43
CA ILE A 18 1.02 -9.33 4.20
C ILE A 18 1.97 -8.66 3.23
N GLU A 19 2.32 -9.39 2.18
CA GLU A 19 3.17 -8.92 1.08
C GLU A 19 2.32 -8.77 -0.18
N GLY A 20 2.53 -7.65 -0.88
CA GLY A 20 1.83 -7.43 -2.12
C GLY A 20 2.12 -6.08 -2.74
N THR A 21 1.29 -5.68 -3.69
CA THR A 21 1.52 -4.49 -4.49
C THR A 21 0.36 -3.51 -4.43
N ALA A 22 0.71 -2.23 -4.42
CA ALA A 22 -0.20 -1.11 -4.52
C ALA A 22 0.01 -0.40 -5.86
N LYS A 23 -1.09 0.00 -6.51
CA LYS A 23 -1.03 0.74 -7.76
C LYS A 23 -0.74 2.21 -7.48
N TYR A 24 0.37 2.72 -8.00
CA TYR A 24 0.67 4.15 -7.98
C TYR A 24 0.79 4.69 -9.42
N GLY A 25 -0.12 5.61 -9.77
CA GLY A 25 -0.14 6.30 -11.07
C GLY A 25 -1.01 5.65 -12.17
N SER A 26 -1.11 6.36 -13.28
CA SER A 26 -1.88 5.99 -14.47
C SER A 26 -1.02 5.13 -15.42
N GLY A 27 -1.01 3.82 -15.18
CA GLY A 27 -0.39 2.85 -16.08
C GLY A 27 -0.88 1.42 -15.85
N HIS A 28 -0.31 0.49 -16.61
CA HIS A 28 -0.61 -0.94 -16.52
C HIS A 28 -0.10 -1.52 -15.19
N PHE A 29 -1.03 -1.96 -14.35
CA PHE A 29 -0.74 -2.50 -13.01
C PHE A 29 -0.88 -4.02 -13.06
N VAL A 30 0.20 -4.74 -12.76
CA VAL A 30 0.17 -6.18 -12.55
C VAL A 30 0.19 -6.40 -11.03
N PRO A 31 -0.94 -6.83 -10.43
CA PRO A 31 -0.94 -7.19 -9.02
C PRO A 31 -0.07 -8.42 -8.80
N GLU A 32 0.84 -8.35 -7.82
CA GLU A 32 1.59 -9.49 -7.31
C GLU A 32 1.27 -9.60 -5.82
N GLY A 33 0.76 -10.75 -5.37
CA GLY A 33 0.36 -10.96 -3.99
C GLY A 33 -0.94 -10.25 -3.60
N VAL A 34 -1.00 -9.72 -2.38
CA VAL A 34 -2.21 -9.05 -1.86
C VAL A 34 -2.34 -7.67 -2.48
N ILE A 35 -3.51 -7.37 -3.05
CA ILE A 35 -3.77 -6.07 -3.67
C ILE A 35 -4.00 -5.06 -2.56
N PHE A 36 -3.13 -4.05 -2.52
CA PHE A 36 -3.25 -2.91 -1.64
C PHE A 36 -3.98 -1.77 -2.35
N GLU A 37 -5.06 -1.29 -1.75
CA GLU A 37 -5.74 -0.08 -2.19
C GLU A 37 -4.93 1.12 -1.73
N PHE A 38 -4.25 1.76 -2.67
CA PHE A 38 -3.47 2.99 -2.44
C PHE A 38 -4.32 4.21 -2.73
N VAL A 39 -4.48 5.08 -1.74
CA VAL A 39 -5.16 6.36 -1.84
C VAL A 39 -4.16 7.46 -1.53
N ALA A 40 -3.81 8.28 -2.52
CA ALA A 40 -2.96 9.45 -2.30
C ALA A 40 -3.76 10.51 -1.50
N VAL A 41 -3.40 10.73 -0.24
CA VAL A 41 -4.09 11.66 0.67
C VAL A 41 -3.43 13.04 0.67
N GLY A 42 -2.19 13.13 0.21
CA GLY A 42 -1.50 14.40 0.09
C GLY A 42 -0.07 14.28 -0.41
N LYS A 43 0.55 15.43 -0.62
CA LYS A 43 1.98 15.54 -0.95
C LYS A 43 2.65 16.29 0.19
N VAL A 44 3.71 15.72 0.74
CA VAL A 44 4.58 16.37 1.72
C VAL A 44 5.85 16.77 1.00
N GLU A 45 6.05 18.08 0.86
CA GLU A 45 7.31 18.64 0.38
C GLU A 45 8.25 18.77 1.58
N GLY A 46 9.22 17.86 1.66
CA GLY A 46 10.32 17.92 2.63
C GLY A 46 11.61 18.38 1.96
N ALA A 47 12.60 18.79 2.75
CA ALA A 47 13.91 19.25 2.27
C ALA A 47 14.70 18.22 1.42
N LYS A 48 14.28 16.95 1.40
CA LYS A 48 14.87 15.85 0.60
C LYS A 48 14.02 15.40 -0.60
N GLY A 49 12.94 16.13 -0.93
CA GLY A 49 12.09 15.87 -2.09
C GLY A 49 10.60 15.71 -1.79
N ARG A 50 9.81 15.45 -2.84
CA ARG A 50 8.36 15.21 -2.78
C ARG A 50 8.09 13.79 -2.27
N ARG A 51 7.55 13.66 -1.06
CA ARG A 51 7.02 12.40 -0.53
C ARG A 51 5.50 12.42 -0.64
N VAL A 52 4.90 11.35 -1.14
CA VAL A 52 3.44 11.24 -1.21
C VAL A 52 2.98 10.60 0.09
N LYS A 53 2.06 11.26 0.80
CA LYS A 53 1.31 10.65 1.89
C LYS A 53 0.21 9.81 1.28
N ALA A 54 0.21 8.54 1.63
CA ALA A 54 -0.73 7.57 1.10
C ALA A 54 -1.40 6.79 2.20
N GLU A 55 -2.70 6.61 2.07
CA GLU A 55 -3.46 5.64 2.83
C GLU A 55 -3.48 4.35 2.03
N VAL A 56 -3.01 3.27 2.66
CA VAL A 56 -2.96 1.95 2.06
C VAL A 56 -3.89 1.03 2.84
N THR A 57 -4.88 0.46 2.17
CA THR A 57 -5.82 -0.49 2.78
C THR A 57 -5.60 -1.88 2.18
N CYS A 58 -5.59 -2.91 3.02
CA CYS A 58 -5.55 -4.30 2.56
C CYS A 58 -6.45 -5.19 3.41
N THR A 59 -6.96 -6.26 2.80
CA THR A 59 -7.63 -7.33 3.53
C THR A 59 -6.62 -8.43 3.83
N CYS A 60 -6.48 -8.82 5.09
CA CYS A 60 -5.56 -9.90 5.44
C CYS A 60 -6.09 -11.23 4.84
N PRO A 61 -5.29 -11.96 4.04
CA PRO A 61 -5.72 -13.23 3.46
C PRO A 61 -5.90 -14.35 4.51
N ASN A 62 -5.34 -14.17 5.71
CA ASN A 62 -5.39 -15.19 6.77
C ASN A 62 -6.61 -15.03 7.70
N CYS A 63 -6.92 -13.81 8.12
CA CYS A 63 -8.02 -13.56 9.07
C CYS A 63 -9.19 -12.74 8.49
N GLY A 64 -9.11 -12.29 7.24
CA GLY A 64 -10.14 -11.48 6.60
C GLY A 64 -10.26 -10.04 7.13
N VAL A 65 -9.44 -9.64 8.10
CA VAL A 65 -9.49 -8.30 8.70
C VAL A 65 -8.95 -7.26 7.73
N LYS A 66 -9.71 -6.19 7.53
CA LYS A 66 -9.26 -5.00 6.80
C LYS A 66 -8.28 -4.21 7.66
N CYS A 67 -7.04 -4.12 7.21
CA CYS A 67 -5.99 -3.33 7.84
C CYS A 67 -5.76 -2.06 7.02
N LYS A 68 -5.62 -0.93 7.72
CA LYS A 68 -5.36 0.38 7.13
C LYS A 68 -4.03 0.89 7.65
N TYR A 69 -3.15 1.30 6.75
CA TYR A 69 -1.81 1.80 7.04
C TYR A 69 -1.62 3.17 6.39
N ASN A 70 -1.00 4.10 7.12
CA ASN A 70 -0.61 5.40 6.57
C ASN A 70 0.88 5.32 6.25
N VAL A 71 1.23 5.56 4.98
CA VAL A 71 2.60 5.48 4.44
C VAL A 71 3.03 6.83 3.87
#